data_AF-A0A9W7LL35-F1
#
_entry.id   AF-A0A9W7LL35-F1
#
_cell.length_a   1.000
_cell.length_b   1.000
_cell.length_c   1.000
_cell.angle_alpha   90.00
_cell.angle_beta   90.00
_cell.angle_gamma   90.00
#
_symmetry.space_group_name_H-M   'P 1'
#
loop_
_entity.id
_entity.type
_entity.pdbx_description
1 polymer ?
#
loop_
_entity_poly.entity_id
_entity_poly.type
_entity_poly.pdbx_seq_one_letter_code
_entity_poly.pdbx_strand_id
1 'polypeptide(L)'
;MRVFADFIDNLCLIDLPLQGSQFTWSSFRERPSFSRLDRILVSPEVAALWPNISKVTLSKKISDHNPIYLSIEEHNWGPKPFRWFDSWSEDKNLVDSIKHSCLQNQGLGLSNILKMCKSDIKSYHLQQCNAEQSSIKDLEEKC
;
A
#
# COMPACT_ATOMS: atom_id res chain seq x y z
N MET A 1 31.01 4.84 2.66
CA MET A 1 30.64 3.42 2.80
C MET A 1 31.15 2.82 4.11
N ARG A 2 32.44 2.93 4.46
CA ARG A 2 33.00 2.33 5.69
C ARG A 2 32.31 2.79 6.98
N VAL A 3 32.14 4.10 7.17
CA VAL A 3 31.45 4.68 8.35
C VAL A 3 30.04 4.14 8.56
N PHE A 4 29.29 3.89 7.47
CA PHE A 4 27.93 3.35 7.57
C PHE A 4 27.93 1.85 7.88
N ALA A 5 28.87 1.09 7.32
CA ALA A 5 29.06 -0.32 7.69
C ALA A 5 29.48 -0.44 9.17
N ASP A 6 30.45 0.37 9.60
CA ASP A 6 30.90 0.43 10.99
C ASP A 6 29.74 0.79 11.93
N PHE A 7 28.86 1.72 11.54
CA PHE A 7 27.65 2.05 12.30
C PHE A 7 26.69 0.85 12.44
N ILE A 8 26.43 0.11 11.36
CA ILE A 8 25.59 -1.09 11.37
C ILE A 8 26.19 -2.14 12.30
N ASP A 9 27.49 -2.41 12.16
CA ASP A 9 28.20 -3.43 12.91
C ASP A 9 28.28 -3.08 14.41
N ASN A 10 28.63 -1.83 14.74
CA ASN A 10 28.76 -1.35 16.12
C ASN A 10 27.44 -1.40 16.89
N LEU A 11 26.31 -1.23 16.19
CA LEU A 11 24.97 -1.31 16.78
C LEU A 11 24.32 -2.69 16.59
N CYS A 12 25.05 -3.65 15.99
CA CYS A 12 24.57 -4.99 15.69
C CYS A 12 23.23 -5.00 14.92
N LEU A 13 23.05 -4.03 14.02
CA LEU A 13 21.83 -3.90 13.23
C LEU A 13 21.80 -4.94 12.11
N ILE A 14 20.62 -5.50 11.88
CA ILE A 14 20.36 -6.51 10.86
C ILE A 14 19.73 -5.81 9.66
N ASP A 15 20.36 -5.91 8.48
CA ASP A 15 19.74 -5.51 7.23
C ASP A 15 18.83 -6.61 6.71
N LEU A 16 17.51 -6.39 6.77
CA LEU A 16 16.52 -7.42 6.43
C LEU A 16 16.65 -7.92 4.98
N PRO A 17 16.34 -9.19 4.68
CA PRO A 17 16.38 -9.69 3.30
C PRO A 17 15.41 -8.93 2.39
N LEU A 18 15.81 -8.61 1.14
CA LEU A 18 14.85 -8.08 0.16
C LEU A 18 14.01 -9.22 -0.37
N GLN A 19 12.72 -8.96 -0.51
CA GLN A 19 11.83 -9.73 -1.36
C GLN A 19 11.33 -8.86 -2.52
N GLY A 20 11.14 -9.47 -3.69
CA GLY A 20 10.79 -8.77 -4.93
C GLY A 20 12.00 -8.42 -5.79
N SER A 21 12.11 -7.16 -6.22
CA SER A 21 13.23 -6.62 -6.98
C SER A 21 14.54 -6.69 -6.18
N GLN A 22 15.66 -6.95 -6.87
CA GLN A 22 16.98 -7.00 -6.24
C GLN A 22 17.55 -5.62 -5.90
N PHE A 23 17.02 -4.56 -6.53
CA PHE A 23 17.53 -3.20 -6.44
C PHE A 23 16.43 -2.24 -5.98
N THR A 24 16.82 -1.19 -5.25
CA THR A 24 15.89 -0.14 -4.81
C THR A 24 16.02 1.13 -5.63
N TRP A 25 17.03 1.22 -6.49
CA TRP A 25 17.28 2.38 -7.35
C TRP A 25 17.79 1.98 -8.73
N SER A 26 17.44 2.76 -9.75
CA SER A 26 17.95 2.60 -11.12
C SER A 26 18.14 3.94 -11.82
N SER A 27 19.24 4.12 -12.56
CA SER A 27 19.66 5.42 -13.12
C SER A 27 18.86 5.93 -14.33
N PHE A 28 17.78 5.27 -14.76
CA PHE A 28 16.96 5.60 -15.96
C PHE A 28 17.75 6.02 -17.22
N ARG A 29 18.89 5.39 -17.47
CA ARG A 29 19.70 5.60 -18.70
C ARG A 29 19.45 4.45 -19.67
N GLU A 30 19.78 4.64 -20.95
CA GLU A 30 19.73 3.60 -21.99
C GLU A 30 20.46 2.31 -21.55
N ARG A 31 21.59 2.47 -20.84
CA ARG A 31 22.23 1.42 -20.07
C ARG A 31 22.09 1.74 -18.58
N PRO A 32 21.05 1.22 -17.91
CA PRO A 32 20.77 1.59 -16.54
C PRO A 32 21.79 0.98 -15.57
N SER A 33 22.27 1.79 -14.63
CA SER A 33 22.95 1.31 -13.43
C SER A 33 21.91 1.00 -12.36
N PHE A 34 22.14 -0.05 -11.58
CA PHE A 34 21.25 -0.45 -10.51
C PHE A 34 21.98 -0.48 -9.17
N SER A 35 21.33 0.03 -8.14
CA SER A 35 21.90 0.11 -6.79
C SER A 35 20.83 -0.20 -5.74
N ARG A 36 21.31 -0.60 -4.55
CA ARG A 36 20.48 -0.80 -3.37
C ARG A 36 20.81 0.26 -2.34
N LEU A 37 20.08 1.36 -2.42
CA LEU A 37 20.29 2.55 -1.60
C LEU A 37 19.40 2.56 -0.36
N ASP A 38 18.22 1.97 -0.47
CA ASP A 38 17.19 2.00 0.56
C ASP A 38 17.26 0.72 1.41
N ARG A 39 17.30 0.88 2.73
CA ARG A 39 17.48 -0.23 3.70
C ARG A 39 16.55 -0.06 4.89
N ILE A 40 16.09 -1.20 5.41
CA ILE A 40 15.41 -1.27 6.71
C ILE A 40 16.32 -2.07 7.62
N LEU A 41 16.85 -1.38 8.62
CA LEU A 41 17.74 -1.93 9.63
C LEU A 41 16.94 -2.16 10.90
N VAL A 42 17.04 -3.36 11.48
CA VAL A 42 16.36 -3.72 12.72
C VAL A 42 17.35 -4.20 13.77
N SER A 43 17.02 -4.06 15.04
CA SER A 43 17.83 -4.64 16.10
C SER A 43 17.59 -6.15 16.20
N PRO A 44 18.51 -6.92 16.81
CA PRO A 44 18.33 -8.35 17.03
C PRO A 44 17.05 -8.68 17.83
N GLU A 45 16.67 -7.82 18.78
CA GLU A 45 15.46 -7.99 19.59
C GLU A 45 14.18 -7.88 18.74
N VAL A 46 14.14 -6.95 17.80
CA VAL A 46 13.03 -6.80 16.84
C VAL A 46 12.96 -8.02 15.91
N ALA A 47 14.09 -8.48 15.39
CA ALA A 47 14.14 -9.67 14.55
C ALA A 47 13.69 -10.94 15.30
N ALA A 48 14.00 -11.04 16.60
CA ALA A 48 13.55 -12.14 17.45
C ALA A 48 12.04 -12.08 17.75
N LEU A 49 11.48 -10.88 17.92
CA LEU A 49 10.05 -10.69 18.18
C LEU A 49 9.19 -10.99 16.94
N TRP A 50 9.70 -10.69 15.74
CA TRP A 50 9.02 -10.95 14.47
C TRP A 50 9.91 -11.79 13.54
N PRO A 51 9.99 -13.12 13.72
CA PRO A 51 10.90 -13.97 12.96
C PRO A 51 10.65 -13.98 11.45
N ASN A 52 9.42 -13.65 11.04
CA ASN A 52 8.99 -13.56 9.65
C ASN A 52 8.99 -12.13 9.10
N ILE A 53 9.66 -11.19 9.78
CA ILE A 53 9.80 -9.82 9.30
C ILE A 53 10.65 -9.80 8.02
N SER A 54 10.14 -9.16 6.98
CA SER A 54 10.85 -9.00 5.71
C SER A 54 10.71 -7.59 5.18
N LYS A 55 11.65 -7.18 4.32
CA LYS A 55 11.46 -5.95 3.54
C LYS A 55 11.17 -6.32 2.09
N VAL A 56 10.11 -5.75 1.55
CA VAL A 56 9.60 -6.08 0.23
C VAL A 56 9.66 -4.83 -0.64
N THR A 57 10.18 -4.96 -1.86
CA THR A 57 10.10 -3.86 -2.84
C THR A 57 8.74 -3.85 -3.49
N LEU A 58 8.16 -2.66 -3.62
CA LEU A 58 7.04 -2.40 -4.51
C LEU A 58 7.56 -2.04 -5.90
N SER A 59 6.77 -2.34 -6.92
CA SER A 59 7.07 -1.91 -8.28
C SER A 59 7.21 -0.39 -8.32
N LYS A 60 8.35 0.12 -8.80
CA LYS A 60 8.48 1.53 -9.14
C LYS A 60 7.47 1.92 -10.21
N LYS A 61 6.99 3.15 -10.09
CA LYS A 61 6.26 3.85 -11.15
C LYS A 61 7.24 4.77 -11.88
N ILE A 62 6.97 6.07 -11.86
CA ILE A 62 7.80 7.13 -12.46
C ILE A 62 9.08 7.50 -11.66
N SER A 63 9.28 6.93 -10.47
CA SER A 63 10.45 7.23 -9.63
C SER A 63 11.63 6.33 -9.97
N ASP A 64 12.84 6.87 -9.85
CA ASP A 64 14.10 6.13 -9.98
C ASP A 64 14.33 5.18 -8.80
N HIS A 65 13.53 5.35 -7.74
CA HIS A 65 13.46 4.45 -6.59
C HIS A 65 12.27 3.48 -6.66
N ASN A 66 12.52 2.22 -6.25
CA ASN A 66 11.48 1.27 -5.87
C ASN A 66 11.16 1.50 -4.38
N PRO A 67 9.93 1.86 -4.02
CA PRO A 67 9.54 1.92 -2.61
C PRO A 67 9.77 0.58 -1.92
N ILE A 68 10.27 0.61 -0.69
CA ILE A 68 10.39 -0.57 0.16
C ILE A 68 9.40 -0.47 1.31
N TYR A 69 8.72 -1.56 1.63
CA TYR A 69 7.86 -1.65 2.80
C TYR A 69 8.30 -2.79 3.71
N LEU A 70 8.09 -2.59 5.00
CA LEU A 70 8.32 -3.58 6.04
C LEU A 70 7.09 -4.48 6.13
N SER A 71 7.26 -5.75 5.77
CA SER A 71 6.24 -6.77 5.96
C SER A 71 6.50 -7.47 7.29
N ILE A 72 5.53 -7.40 8.18
CA ILE A 72 5.45 -8.23 9.36
C ILE A 72 4.31 -9.19 9.06
N GLU A 73 4.56 -10.50 9.17
CA GLU A 73 3.59 -11.55 8.87
C GLU A 73 2.17 -11.14 9.31
N GLU A 74 1.23 -11.18 8.37
CA GLU A 74 -0.14 -10.76 8.59
C GLU A 74 -0.78 -11.65 9.66
N HIS A 75 -0.80 -11.18 10.90
CA HIS A 75 -1.81 -11.65 11.83
C HIS A 75 -3.16 -11.32 11.19
N ASN A 76 -3.93 -12.35 10.85
CA ASN A 76 -5.31 -12.19 10.42
C ASN A 76 -6.12 -11.73 11.65
N TRP A 77 -6.14 -10.42 11.88
CA TRP A 77 -6.95 -9.78 12.91
C TRP A 77 -8.46 -9.82 12.61
N GLY A 78 -8.88 -10.61 11.62
CA GLY A 78 -10.24 -10.69 11.11
C GLY A 78 -10.51 -9.66 9.99
N PRO A 79 -11.77 -9.54 9.57
CA PRO A 79 -12.17 -8.58 8.55
C PRO A 79 -11.76 -7.16 8.93
N LYS A 80 -11.05 -6.46 8.04
CA LYS A 80 -10.72 -5.04 8.24
C LYS A 80 -12.01 -4.26 8.55
N PRO A 81 -12.06 -3.50 9.66
CA PRO A 81 -13.23 -2.70 9.98
C PRO A 81 -13.46 -1.68 8.87
N PHE A 82 -14.73 -1.40 8.58
CA PHE A 82 -15.08 -0.32 7.66
C PHE A 82 -14.58 1.01 8.22
N ARG A 83 -13.88 1.79 7.41
CA ARG A 83 -13.46 3.15 7.74
C ARG A 83 -14.05 4.11 6.73
N TRP A 84 -14.68 5.16 7.24
CA TRP A 84 -15.08 6.30 6.43
C TRP A 84 -13.93 7.30 6.39
N PHE A 85 -13.66 7.88 5.22
CA PHE A 85 -12.71 8.97 5.06
C PHE A 85 -13.49 10.25 4.84
N ASP A 86 -13.14 11.33 5.52
CA ASP A 86 -13.91 12.58 5.41
C ASP A 86 -13.92 13.14 3.99
N SER A 87 -12.86 12.90 3.21
CA SER A 87 -12.82 13.23 1.78
C SER A 87 -13.92 12.56 0.96
N TRP A 88 -14.47 11.43 1.39
CA TRP A 88 -15.58 10.76 0.71
C TRP A 88 -16.89 11.53 0.84
N SER A 89 -17.01 12.44 1.81
CA SER A 89 -18.17 13.32 1.93
C SER A 89 -18.17 14.45 0.88
N GLU A 90 -17.00 14.75 0.31
CA GLU A 90 -16.83 15.76 -0.72
C GLU A 90 -17.13 15.21 -2.13
N ASP A 91 -17.11 13.87 -2.28
CA ASP A 91 -17.48 13.19 -3.52
C ASP A 91 -19.00 13.13 -3.69
N LYS A 92 -19.52 14.07 -4.48
CA LYS A 92 -20.96 14.17 -4.78
C LYS A 92 -21.53 12.88 -5.37
N ASN A 93 -20.77 12.17 -6.21
CA ASN A 93 -21.27 10.96 -6.86
C ASN A 93 -21.46 9.83 -5.84
N LEU A 94 -20.51 9.69 -4.92
CA LEU A 94 -20.61 8.72 -3.82
C LEU A 94 -21.78 9.08 -2.89
N VAL A 95 -21.89 10.35 -2.49
CA VAL A 95 -22.97 10.81 -1.62
C VAL A 95 -24.35 10.58 -2.26
N ASP A 96 -24.50 10.89 -3.54
CA ASP A 96 -25.77 10.70 -4.25
C ASP A 96 -26.08 9.22 -4.49
N SER A 97 -25.06 8.38 -4.72
CA SER A 97 -25.21 6.92 -4.76
C SER A 97 -25.72 6.36 -3.43
N ILE A 98 -25.17 6.81 -2.30
CA ILE A 98 -25.63 6.41 -0.96
C ILE A 98 -27.07 6.85 -0.72
N LYS A 99 -27.42 8.10 -1.05
CA LYS A 99 -28.81 8.59 -0.93
C LYS A 99 -29.76 7.75 -1.76
N HIS A 100 -29.42 7.48 -3.02
CA HIS A 100 -30.24 6.65 -3.91
C HIS A 100 -30.42 5.24 -3.32
N SER A 101 -29.34 4.61 -2.84
CA SER A 101 -29.39 3.32 -2.17
C SER A 101 -30.31 3.32 -0.94
N CYS A 102 -30.23 4.36 -0.10
CA CYS A 102 -31.12 4.53 1.05
C CYS A 102 -32.59 4.64 0.63
N LEU A 103 -32.88 5.43 -0.41
CA LEU A 103 -34.24 5.64 -0.93
C LEU A 103 -34.83 4.36 -1.51
N GLN A 104 -34.05 3.61 -2.30
CA GLN A 104 -34.49 2.36 -2.93
C GLN A 104 -34.78 1.24 -1.90
N ASN A 105 -34.08 1.26 -0.77
CA ASN A 105 -34.20 0.24 0.27
C ASN A 105 -35.05 0.69 1.46
N GLN A 106 -35.84 1.77 1.29
CA GLN A 106 -36.77 2.23 2.33
C GLN A 106 -37.74 1.11 2.72
N GLY A 107 -38.03 1.02 4.02
CA GLY A 107 -38.93 0.00 4.58
C GLY A 107 -38.29 -1.35 4.88
N LEU A 108 -37.04 -1.62 4.45
CA LEU A 108 -36.34 -2.89 4.75
C LEU A 108 -35.74 -2.95 6.18
N GLY A 109 -35.91 -1.90 6.98
CA GLY A 109 -35.30 -1.74 8.30
C GLY A 109 -33.84 -1.27 8.24
N LEU A 110 -33.40 -0.57 9.28
CA LEU A 110 -32.11 0.13 9.29
C LEU A 110 -30.91 -0.78 9.02
N SER A 111 -30.90 -2.00 9.58
CA SER A 111 -29.80 -2.95 9.38
C SER A 111 -29.60 -3.33 7.91
N ASN A 112 -30.70 -3.51 7.17
CA ASN A 112 -30.63 -3.89 5.76
C ASN A 112 -30.22 -2.70 4.89
N ILE A 113 -30.73 -1.50 5.18
CA ILE A 113 -30.29 -0.26 4.51
C ILE A 113 -28.76 -0.10 4.66
N LEU A 114 -28.24 -0.22 5.88
CA LEU A 114 -26.79 -0.09 6.13
C LEU A 114 -25.98 -1.17 5.41
N LYS A 115 -26.48 -2.41 5.33
CA LYS A 115 -25.80 -3.48 4.58
C LYS A 115 -25.75 -3.17 3.07
N MET A 116 -26.83 -2.65 2.49
CA MET A 116 -26.89 -2.28 1.08
C MET A 116 -25.96 -1.10 0.79
N CYS A 117 -26.03 -0.02 1.57
CA CYS A 117 -25.13 1.13 1.39
C CYS A 117 -23.66 0.73 1.55
N LYS A 118 -23.33 -0.15 2.51
CA LYS A 118 -21.95 -0.67 2.65
C LYS A 118 -21.50 -1.43 1.40
N SER A 119 -22.39 -2.17 0.74
CA SER A 119 -22.09 -2.86 -0.51
C SER A 119 -21.84 -1.88 -1.65
N ASP A 120 -22.67 -0.84 -1.76
CA ASP A 120 -22.55 0.17 -2.82
C ASP A 120 -21.29 1.01 -2.65
N ILE A 121 -20.97 1.44 -1.43
CA ILE A 121 -19.73 2.14 -1.11
C ILE A 121 -18.51 1.30 -1.49
N LYS A 122 -18.52 -0.01 -1.19
CA LYS A 122 -17.43 -0.91 -1.57
C LYS A 122 -17.28 -1.02 -3.09
N SER A 123 -18.39 -1.15 -3.81
CA SER A 123 -18.39 -1.24 -5.28
C SER A 123 -17.88 0.06 -5.91
N TYR A 124 -18.34 1.21 -5.41
CA TYR A 124 -17.88 2.52 -5.87
C TYR A 124 -16.37 2.70 -5.66
N HIS A 125 -15.88 2.38 -4.46
CA HIS A 125 -14.45 2.48 -4.16
C HIS A 125 -13.62 1.55 -5.06
N LEU A 126 -14.07 0.32 -5.30
CA LEU A 126 -13.39 -0.61 -6.20
C LEU A 126 -13.33 -0.08 -7.64
N GLN A 127 -14.42 0.51 -8.13
CA GLN A 127 -14.46 1.14 -9.45
C GLN A 127 -13.48 2.31 -9.56
N GLN A 128 -13.44 3.19 -8.57
CA GLN A 128 -12.50 4.32 -8.55
C GLN A 128 -11.04 3.83 -8.51
N CYS A 129 -10.70 2.88 -7.62
CA CYS A 129 -9.35 2.32 -7.58
C CYS A 129 -8.94 1.68 -8.91
N ASN A 130 -9.85 0.97 -9.59
CA ASN A 130 -9.57 0.36 -10.89
C ASN A 130 -9.38 1.43 -11.99
N ALA A 131 -10.17 2.51 -11.96
CA ALA A 131 -10.05 3.63 -12.90
C ALA A 131 -8.72 4.37 -12.70
N GLU A 132 -8.36 4.67 -11.46
CA GLU A 132 -7.06 5.27 -11.11
C GLU A 132 -5.90 4.38 -11.55
N GLN A 133 -5.95 3.07 -11.29
CA GLN A 133 -4.90 2.14 -11.71
C GLN A 133 -4.74 2.09 -13.22
N SER A 134 -5.85 2.07 -13.97
CA SER A 134 -5.83 2.12 -15.44
C SER A 134 -5.21 3.43 -15.93
N SER A 135 -5.63 4.56 -15.39
CA SER A 135 -5.07 5.87 -15.75
C SER A 135 -3.59 5.98 -15.43
N ILE A 136 -3.12 5.41 -14.32
CA ILE A 136 -1.70 5.42 -13.98
C ILE A 136 -0.92 4.56 -14.98
N LYS A 137 -1.44 3.38 -15.34
CA LYS A 137 -0.79 2.52 -16.32
C LYS A 137 -0.68 3.21 -17.69
N ASP A 138 -1.73 3.90 -18.13
CA ASP A 138 -1.71 4.67 -19.38
C ASP A 138 -0.68 5.81 -19.36
N LEU A 139 -0.44 6.42 -18.19
CA LEU A 139 0.59 7.45 -18.02
C LEU A 139 1.99 6.83 -17.99
N GLU A 140 2.16 5.68 -17.35
CA GLU A 140 3.42 4.92 -17.33
C GLU A 140 3.85 4.46 -18.73
N GLU A 141 2.90 4.09 -19.59
CA GLU A 141 3.16 3.71 -20.99
C GLU A 141 3.54 4.89 -21.91
N LYS A 142 3.24 6.13 -21.49
CA LYS A 142 3.56 7.36 -22.25
C LYS A 142 4.90 7.98 -21.87
N CYS A 143 5.52 7.53 -20.78
CA CYS A 143 6.85 7.95 -20.34
C CYS A 143 7.94 7.06 -20.94
#